data_AF-A0A1W2F5C7-F1
#
_entry.id   AF-A0A1W2F5C7-F1
#
_cell.length_a   1.000
_cell.length_b   1.000
_cell.length_c   1.000
_cell.angle_alpha   90.00
_cell.angle_beta   90.00
_cell.angle_gamma   90.00
#
_symmetry.space_group_name_H-M   'P 1'
#
loop_
_entity.id
_entity.type
_entity.pdbx_description
1 polymer ?
#
loop_
_entity_poly.entity_id
_entity_poly.type
_entity_poly.pdbx_seq_one_letter_code
_entity_poly.pdbx_strand_id
1 'polypeptide(L)'
;ELYFKRWGIEVKYSQLKSRYELENFSGVNPIAILQDFYATIYLSNLMAIAKAEANENAESNKEGLKYEYKVNINILISKMTQTLIECFYEDDLEKRMSLFDKAMKNITKNLVPIRPNRSFPRREPSRKNKYPVNKKRSL
;
A
#
# COMPACT_ATOMS: atom_id res chain seq x y z
N GLU A 1 -13.26 -22.61 -8.55
CA GLU A 1 -12.60 -22.49 -7.22
C GLU A 1 -11.09 -22.25 -7.31
N LEU A 2 -10.32 -23.05 -8.06
CA LEU A 2 -8.85 -22.93 -8.18
C LEU A 2 -8.35 -21.55 -8.63
N TYR A 3 -9.04 -20.92 -9.59
CA TYR A 3 -8.67 -19.58 -10.10
C TYR A 3 -8.65 -18.51 -9.00
N PHE A 4 -9.58 -18.58 -8.05
CA PHE A 4 -9.68 -17.61 -6.96
C PHE A 4 -8.45 -17.66 -6.04
N LYS A 5 -7.83 -18.83 -5.86
CA LYS A 5 -6.58 -18.99 -5.10
C LYS A 5 -5.39 -18.34 -5.80
N ARG A 6 -5.35 -18.36 -7.14
CA ARG A 6 -4.28 -17.72 -7.95
C ARG A 6 -4.43 -16.20 -8.01
N TRP A 7 -5.67 -15.72 -8.02
CA TRP A 7 -5.98 -14.30 -8.17
C TRP A 7 -5.26 -13.42 -7.13
N GLY A 8 -5.11 -13.90 -5.89
CA GLY A 8 -4.36 -13.18 -4.85
C GLY A 8 -2.92 -12.86 -5.26
N ILE A 9 -2.25 -13.78 -5.97
CA ILE A 9 -0.89 -13.61 -6.47
C ILE A 9 -0.85 -12.56 -7.58
N GLU A 10 -1.78 -12.62 -8.54
CA GLU A 10 -1.88 -11.65 -9.64
C GLU A 10 -2.11 -10.22 -9.12
N VAL A 11 -2.99 -10.07 -8.13
CA VAL A 11 -3.25 -8.78 -7.47
C VAL A 11 -2.00 -8.27 -6.75
N LYS A 12 -1.25 -9.14 -6.06
CA LYS A 12 0.00 -8.75 -5.39
C LYS A 12 1.07 -8.31 -6.40
N TYR A 13 1.24 -9.02 -7.52
CA TYR A 13 2.15 -8.59 -8.59
C TYR A 13 1.75 -7.24 -9.19
N SER A 14 0.46 -7.04 -9.47
CA SER A 14 -0.04 -5.74 -9.92
C SER A 14 0.23 -4.64 -8.90
N GLN A 15 0.06 -4.93 -7.61
CA GLN A 15 0.38 -3.98 -6.54
C GLN A 15 1.87 -3.65 -6.50
N LEU A 16 2.75 -4.65 -6.56
CA LEU A 16 4.20 -4.45 -6.53
C LEU A 16 4.69 -3.63 -7.72
N LYS A 17 4.24 -3.95 -8.94
CA LYS A 17 4.67 -3.23 -10.15
C LYS A 17 4.07 -1.84 -10.26
N SER A 18 2.80 -1.65 -9.89
CA SER A 18 2.10 -0.38 -10.13
C SER A 18 2.04 0.55 -8.92
N ARG A 19 1.91 0.02 -7.69
CA ARG A 19 1.76 0.85 -6.48
C ARG A 19 3.09 1.08 -5.79
N TYR A 20 3.92 0.05 -5.72
CA TYR A 20 5.27 0.13 -5.17
C TYR A 20 6.32 0.46 -6.23
N GLU A 21 5.98 0.35 -7.52
CA GLU A 21 6.90 0.59 -8.63
C GLU A 21 8.21 -0.16 -8.51
N LEU A 22 8.12 -1.45 -8.21
CA LEU A 22 9.28 -2.33 -8.01
C LEU A 22 10.31 -2.31 -9.16
N GLU A 23 9.91 -1.85 -10.35
CA GLU A 23 10.74 -1.76 -11.55
C GLU A 23 11.40 -0.37 -11.74
N ASN A 24 11.10 0.60 -10.86
CA ASN A 24 11.62 1.97 -10.89
C ASN A 24 12.84 2.11 -9.97
N PHE A 25 13.98 1.59 -10.41
CA PHE A 25 15.24 1.59 -9.65
C PHE A 25 15.93 2.96 -9.66
N SER A 26 16.58 3.30 -8.55
CA SER A 26 17.36 4.53 -8.35
C SER A 26 18.70 4.53 -9.10
N GLY A 27 19.19 3.36 -9.51
CA GLY A 27 20.47 3.22 -10.20
C GLY A 27 20.55 1.98 -11.09
N VAL A 28 21.59 1.94 -11.93
CA VAL A 28 21.84 0.86 -12.89
C VAL A 28 22.83 -0.19 -12.38
N ASN A 29 23.53 0.09 -11.29
CA ASN A 29 24.46 -0.87 -10.68
C ASN A 29 23.67 -2.06 -10.11
N PRO A 30 24.08 -3.32 -10.36
CA PRO A 30 23.46 -4.49 -9.76
C PRO A 30 23.20 -4.39 -8.26
N ILE A 31 24.13 -3.79 -7.50
CA ILE A 31 23.98 -3.60 -6.05
C ILE A 31 22.79 -2.67 -5.73
N ALA A 32 22.69 -1.54 -6.42
CA ALA A 32 21.61 -0.57 -6.24
C ALA A 32 20.25 -1.19 -6.61
N ILE A 33 20.20 -1.92 -7.72
CA ILE A 33 18.99 -2.64 -8.16
C ILE A 33 18.54 -3.64 -7.08
N LEU A 34 19.46 -4.44 -6.54
CA LEU A 34 19.14 -5.41 -5.49
C LEU A 34 18.68 -4.72 -4.20
N GLN A 35 19.33 -3.63 -3.79
CA GLN A 35 18.94 -2.87 -2.60
C GLN A 35 17.52 -2.33 -2.72
N ASP A 36 17.19 -1.68 -3.84
CA ASP A 36 15.86 -1.13 -4.10
C ASP A 36 14.79 -2.23 -4.17
N PHE A 37 15.12 -3.35 -4.80
CA PHE A 37 14.24 -4.52 -4.84
C PHE A 37 13.94 -5.03 -3.42
N TYR A 38 14.96 -5.30 -2.61
CA TYR A 38 14.77 -5.84 -1.27
C TYR A 38 14.07 -4.85 -0.34
N ALA A 39 14.42 -3.56 -0.39
CA ALA A 39 13.75 -2.52 0.37
C ALA A 39 12.25 -2.44 0.03
N THR A 40 11.91 -2.52 -1.26
CA THR A 40 10.53 -2.48 -1.73
C THR A 40 9.75 -3.71 -1.27
N ILE A 41 10.33 -4.91 -1.38
CA ILE A 41 9.71 -6.15 -0.91
C ILE A 41 9.49 -6.12 0.61
N TYR A 42 10.50 -5.69 1.36
CA TYR A 42 10.43 -5.54 2.82
C TYR A 42 9.29 -4.62 3.24
N LEU A 43 9.22 -3.41 2.67
CA LEU A 43 8.12 -2.49 2.91
C LEU A 43 6.77 -3.12 2.53
N SER A 44 6.69 -3.84 1.41
CA SER A 44 5.45 -4.48 0.99
C SER A 44 4.95 -5.55 1.97
N ASN A 45 5.87 -6.19 2.69
CA ASN A 45 5.59 -7.19 3.71
C ASN A 45 5.16 -6.54 5.01
N LEU A 46 5.88 -5.50 5.47
CA LEU A 46 5.46 -4.71 6.63
C LEU A 46 4.05 -4.15 6.46
N MET A 47 3.76 -3.57 5.29
CA MET A 47 2.43 -3.07 4.96
C MET A 47 1.37 -4.16 4.95
N ALA A 48 1.71 -5.39 4.56
CA ALA A 48 0.79 -6.52 4.57
C ALA A 48 0.47 -6.96 6.01
N ILE A 49 1.48 -7.04 6.88
CA ILE A 49 1.32 -7.34 8.31
C ILE A 49 0.46 -6.26 8.97
N ALA A 50 0.80 -4.99 8.76
CA ALA A 50 0.05 -3.87 9.31
C ALA A 50 -1.41 -3.83 8.87
N LYS A 51 -1.66 -4.19 7.61
CA LYS A 51 -3.02 -4.30 7.08
C LYS A 51 -3.78 -5.46 7.74
N ALA A 52 -3.12 -6.60 7.99
CA ALA A 52 -3.74 -7.74 8.64
C ALA A 52 -4.18 -7.38 10.07
N GLU A 53 -3.27 -6.83 10.87
CA GLU A 53 -3.54 -6.40 12.24
C GLU A 53 -4.64 -5.32 12.31
N ALA A 54 -4.58 -4.33 11.41
CA ALA A 54 -5.59 -3.28 11.34
C ALA A 54 -6.98 -3.81 10.93
N ASN A 55 -7.04 -4.78 10.02
CA ASN A 55 -8.30 -5.40 9.63
C ASN A 55 -8.89 -6.22 10.80
N GLU A 56 -8.07 -6.98 11.54
CA GLU A 56 -8.49 -7.73 12.72
C GLU A 56 -9.05 -6.81 13.82
N ASN A 57 -8.36 -5.69 14.07
CA ASN A 57 -8.82 -4.65 15.00
C ASN A 57 -10.14 -4.01 14.54
N ALA A 58 -10.31 -3.77 13.23
CA ALA A 58 -11.54 -3.22 12.69
C ALA A 58 -12.71 -4.22 12.78
N GLU A 59 -12.43 -5.52 12.65
CA GLU A 59 -13.45 -6.55 12.81
C GLU A 59 -13.92 -6.71 14.26
N SER A 60 -13.03 -6.49 15.21
CA SER A 60 -13.35 -6.53 16.65
C SER A 60 -14.22 -5.35 17.09
N ASN A 61 -14.14 -4.20 16.41
CA ASN A 61 -14.87 -2.96 16.73
C ASN A 61 -16.14 -2.74 15.89
N LYS A 62 -16.85 -3.83 15.52
CA LYS A 62 -18.00 -3.80 14.58
C LYS A 62 -19.29 -3.16 15.11
N GLU A 63 -19.39 -2.82 16.40
CA GLU A 63 -20.65 -2.33 16.97
C GLU A 63 -21.12 -1.01 16.33
N GLY A 64 -22.32 -1.03 15.73
CA GLY A 64 -22.98 0.16 15.17
C GLY A 64 -22.53 0.63 13.78
N LEU A 65 -21.62 -0.08 13.10
CA LEU A 65 -21.13 0.32 11.77
C LEU A 65 -22.05 -0.16 10.63
N LYS A 66 -22.42 0.75 9.71
CA LYS A 66 -23.29 0.47 8.54
C LYS A 66 -22.64 -0.46 7.49
N TYR A 67 -21.32 -0.47 7.40
CA TYR A 67 -20.56 -1.20 6.38
C TYR A 67 -19.36 -1.89 7.03
N GLU A 68 -18.83 -2.92 6.38
CA GLU A 68 -17.50 -3.44 6.67
C GLU A 68 -16.44 -2.42 6.23
N TYR A 69 -15.35 -2.33 6.98
CA TYR A 69 -14.26 -1.42 6.68
C TYR A 69 -12.98 -2.22 6.38
N LYS A 70 -12.18 -1.70 5.45
CA LYS A 70 -10.85 -2.23 5.16
C LYS A 70 -9.83 -1.10 5.11
N VAL A 71 -8.58 -1.43 5.42
CA VAL A 71 -7.49 -0.46 5.31
C VAL A 71 -7.19 -0.08 3.86
N ASN A 72 -7.02 1.22 3.60
CA ASN A 72 -6.56 1.73 2.32
C ASN A 72 -5.04 1.87 2.27
N ILE A 73 -4.37 0.81 1.83
CA ILE A 73 -2.90 0.71 1.75
C ILE A 73 -2.30 1.78 0.82
N ASN A 74 -2.99 2.19 -0.25
CA ASN A 74 -2.39 3.04 -1.29
C ASN A 74 -1.95 4.42 -0.79
N ILE A 75 -2.72 5.02 0.12
CA ILE A 75 -2.37 6.33 0.73
C ILE A 75 -1.21 6.17 1.71
N LEU A 76 -1.07 4.97 2.30
CA LEU A 76 -0.14 4.69 3.38
C LEU A 76 1.25 4.30 2.88
N ILE A 77 1.38 3.76 1.66
CA ILE A 77 2.67 3.36 1.08
C ILE A 77 3.67 4.51 1.15
N SER A 78 3.33 5.69 0.62
CA SER A 78 4.23 6.85 0.59
C SER A 78 4.58 7.39 1.98
N LYS A 79 3.64 7.31 2.93
CA LYS A 79 3.89 7.73 4.31
C LYS A 79 4.84 6.76 5.03
N MET A 80 4.69 5.46 4.73
CA MET A 80 5.48 4.39 5.35
C MET A 80 6.88 4.28 4.76
N THR A 81 7.06 4.52 3.46
CA THR A 81 8.41 4.70 2.87
C THR A 81 9.17 5.78 3.62
N GLN A 82 8.54 6.95 3.82
CA GLN A 82 9.20 8.08 4.47
C GLN A 82 9.51 7.78 5.94
N THR A 83 8.56 7.19 6.66
CA THR A 83 8.78 6.85 8.08
C THR A 83 9.85 5.78 8.24
N LEU A 84 9.93 4.78 7.35
CA LEU A 84 11.01 3.80 7.39
C LEU A 84 12.38 4.45 7.16
N ILE A 85 12.47 5.38 6.20
CA ILE A 85 13.70 6.13 5.96
C ILE A 85 14.11 6.92 7.21
N GLU A 86 13.16 7.62 7.85
CA GLU A 86 13.40 8.33 9.10
C GLU A 86 13.87 7.38 10.21
N CYS A 87 13.25 6.20 10.36
CA CYS A 87 13.70 5.19 11.30
C CYS A 87 15.12 4.67 11.02
N PHE A 88 15.52 4.57 9.76
CA PHE A 88 16.88 4.13 9.38
C PHE A 88 17.95 5.15 9.73
N TYR A 89 17.62 6.45 9.70
CA TYR A 89 18.54 7.55 10.04
C TYR A 89 18.49 7.97 11.52
N GLU A 90 17.55 7.45 12.31
CA GLU A 90 17.44 7.77 13.74
C GLU A 90 18.34 6.87 14.57
N ASP A 91 19.39 7.42 15.19
CA ASP A 91 20.34 6.68 16.02
C ASP A 91 19.77 6.29 17.39
N ASP A 92 18.85 7.10 17.92
CA ASP A 92 18.21 6.86 19.21
C ASP A 92 17.15 5.76 19.10
N LEU A 93 17.35 4.67 19.84
CA LEU A 93 16.49 3.48 19.77
C LEU A 93 15.06 3.77 20.24
N GLU A 94 14.87 4.59 21.28
CA GLU A 94 13.53 4.91 21.79
C GLU A 94 12.77 5.78 20.79
N LYS A 95 13.44 6.76 20.18
CA LYS A 95 12.83 7.59 19.13
C LYS A 95 12.49 6.78 17.90
N ARG A 96 13.38 5.87 17.48
CA ARG A 96 13.14 4.96 16.35
C ARG A 96 11.90 4.10 16.58
N MET A 97 11.77 3.52 17.78
CA MET A 97 10.59 2.74 18.15
C MET A 97 9.32 3.60 18.14
N SER A 98 9.37 4.81 18.72
CA SER A 98 8.25 5.74 18.73
C SER A 98 7.78 6.16 17.33
N LEU A 99 8.73 6.42 16.41
CA LEU A 99 8.44 6.73 15.00
C LEU A 99 7.74 5.55 14.32
N PHE A 100 8.27 4.34 14.51
CA PHE A 100 7.69 3.12 13.94
C PHE A 100 6.26 2.86 14.46
N ASP A 101 6.05 2.96 15.77
CA ASP A 101 4.72 2.80 16.39
C ASP A 101 3.73 3.85 15.89
N LYS A 102 4.18 5.09 15.72
CA LYS A 102 3.37 6.17 15.16
C LYS A 102 2.99 5.88 13.71
N ALA A 103 3.91 5.33 12.92
CA ALA A 103 3.66 4.88 11.55
C ALA A 103 2.56 3.80 11.53
N MET A 104 2.72 2.79 12.39
CA MET A 104 1.81 1.66 12.51
C MET A 104 0.39 2.10 12.94
N LYS A 105 0.30 2.97 13.94
CA LYS A 105 -0.98 3.57 14.38
C LYS A 105 -1.66 4.41 13.29
N ASN A 106 -0.89 5.04 12.39
CA ASN A 106 -1.47 5.76 11.27
C ASN A 106 -2.06 4.82 10.21
N ILE A 107 -1.47 3.63 10.02
CA ILE A 107 -2.01 2.61 9.13
C ILE A 107 -3.38 2.14 9.63
N THR A 108 -3.46 1.78 10.93
CA THR A 108 -4.67 1.19 11.52
C THR A 108 -5.88 2.13 11.48
N LYS A 109 -5.65 3.45 11.54
CA LYS A 109 -6.72 4.46 11.47
C LYS A 109 -7.30 4.69 10.07
N ASN A 110 -6.59 4.32 9.00
CA ASN A 110 -6.99 4.64 7.62
C ASN A 110 -7.93 3.58 7.02
N LEU A 111 -9.14 3.52 7.58
CA LEU A 111 -10.21 2.60 7.19
C LEU A 111 -11.12 3.21 6.13
N VAL A 112 -11.50 2.40 5.14
CA VAL A 112 -12.41 2.76 4.06
C VAL A 112 -13.55 1.74 3.98
N PRO A 113 -14.82 2.17 3.87
CA PRO A 113 -15.95 1.26 3.82
C PRO A 113 -15.98 0.45 2.52
N ILE A 114 -16.23 -0.85 2.64
CA ILE A 114 -16.58 -1.74 1.54
C ILE A 114 -18.08 -1.58 1.31
N ARG A 115 -18.43 -0.98 0.17
CA ARG A 115 -19.83 -0.81 -0.24
C ARG A 115 -20.21 -1.91 -1.23
N PRO A 116 -21.06 -2.87 -0.84
CA PRO A 116 -21.55 -3.89 -1.78
C PRO A 116 -22.35 -3.23 -2.90
N ASN A 117 -22.40 -3.86 -4.08
CA ASN A 117 -23.16 -3.41 -5.25
C ASN A 117 -22.76 -2.04 -5.83
N ARG A 118 -21.53 -1.58 -5.58
CA ARG A 118 -20.98 -0.37 -6.22
C ARG A 118 -20.70 -0.66 -7.70
N SER A 119 -21.60 -0.26 -8.58
CA SER A 119 -21.35 -0.23 -10.03
C SER A 119 -20.89 1.16 -10.46
N PHE A 120 -19.77 1.23 -11.17
CA PHE A 120 -19.41 2.42 -11.94
C PHE A 120 -19.66 2.11 -13.40
N PRO A 121 -20.67 2.73 -14.04
CA PRO A 121 -20.79 2.63 -15.47
C PRO A 121 -19.50 3.19 -16.07
N ARG A 122 -18.78 2.36 -16.83
CA ARG A 122 -17.61 2.80 -17.58
C ARG A 122 -18.12 3.80 -18.62
N ARG A 123 -17.90 5.08 -18.37
CA ARG A 123 -18.09 6.11 -19.39
C ARG A 123 -16.96 5.93 -20.39
N GLU A 124 -17.26 5.42 -21.58
CA GLU A 124 -16.29 5.39 -22.67
C GLU A 124 -15.86 6.85 -22.94
N PRO A 125 -14.56 7.16 -22.81
CA PRO A 125 -14.10 8.52 -23.03
C PRO A 125 -14.36 8.89 -24.50
N SER A 126 -14.96 10.06 -24.74
CA SER A 126 -15.26 10.56 -26.09
C SER A 126 -14.03 10.66 -26.99
N ARG A 127 -12.83 10.65 -26.41
CA ARG A 127 -11.54 10.59 -27.10
C ARG A 127 -10.67 9.52 -26.47
N LYS A 128 -10.12 8.62 -27.29
CA LYS A 128 -9.09 7.65 -26.89
C LYS A 128 -7.77 8.37 -26.63
N ASN A 129 -7.66 9.06 -25.49
CA ASN A 129 -6.39 9.64 -25.09
C ASN A 129 -5.44 8.51 -24.65
N LYS A 130 -4.41 8.24 -25.46
CA LYS A 130 -3.39 7.23 -25.20
C LYS A 130 -2.62 7.52 -23.90
N TYR A 131 -2.48 8.79 -23.52
CA TYR A 131 -1.75 9.25 -22.34
C TYR A 131 -2.60 10.21 -21.48
N PRO A 132 -3.54 9.69 -20.69
CA PRO A 132 -4.44 10.53 -19.91
C PRO A 132 -3.70 11.16 -18.71
N VAL A 133 -3.98 12.43 -18.44
CA VAL A 133 -3.28 13.25 -17.44
C VAL A 133 -3.44 12.69 -16.01
N ASN A 134 -4.57 12.04 -15.71
CA ASN A 134 -4.81 11.38 -14.42
C ASN A 134 -3.93 10.13 -14.18
N LYS A 135 -3.23 9.63 -15.22
CA LYS A 135 -2.19 8.61 -15.11
C LYS A 135 -0.78 9.21 -15.16
N LYS A 136 -0.66 10.53 -15.36
CA LYS A 136 0.62 11.24 -15.35
C LYS A 136 1.00 11.50 -13.90
N ARG A 137 2.21 11.13 -13.51
CA ARG A 137 2.73 11.37 -12.16
C ARG A 137 2.84 12.89 -11.93
N SER A 138 2.36 13.36 -10.79
CA SER A 138 2.81 14.63 -10.22
C SER A 138 4.25 14.43 -9.73
N LEU A 139 5.17 15.24 -10.24
CA LEU A 139 6.53 15.35 -9.70
C LEU A 139 6.47 15.87 -8.26
#